data_AF-E9J456-F1
#
_entry.id   AF-E9J456-F1
#
_cell.length_a   1.000
_cell.length_b   1.000
_cell.length_c   1.000
_cell.angle_alpha   90.00
_cell.angle_beta   90.00
_cell.angle_gamma   90.00
#
_symmetry.space_group_name_H-M   'P 1'
#
loop_
_entity.id
_entity.type
_entity.pdbx_description
1 polymer ?
#
loop_
_entity_poly.entity_id
_entity_poly.type
_entity_poly.pdbx_seq_one_letter_code
_entity_poly.pdbx_strand_id
1 'polypeptide(L)' 'RWEKTDVEGKKDTKKAKGVKNSVVERTITLEDYTRCLYDGIEMTRQQACIRWKLHDVHTIKEKKNFQNAQ' A
#
# COMPACT_ATOMS: atom_id res chain seq x y z
N ARG A 1 -12.06 -15.44 -1.83
CA ARG A 1 -10.74 -16.12 -1.97
C ARG A 1 -9.76 -15.07 -2.45
N TRP A 2 -8.80 -14.64 -1.63
CA TRP A 2 -7.77 -13.70 -2.09
C TRP A 2 -6.71 -14.51 -2.83
N GLU A 3 -6.64 -14.38 -4.15
CA GLU A 3 -5.47 -14.83 -4.89
C GLU A 3 -4.32 -13.91 -4.51
N LYS A 4 -3.31 -14.47 -3.81
CA LYS A 4 -1.98 -13.89 -3.80
C LYS A 4 -1.48 -13.95 -5.24
N THR A 5 -1.51 -12.82 -5.93
CA THR A 5 -0.66 -12.62 -7.09
C THR A 5 0.77 -12.45 -6.58
N ASP A 6 1.48 -13.56 -6.49
CA ASP A 6 2.94 -13.55 -6.41
C ASP A 6 3.48 -13.04 -7.74
N VAL A 7 4.41 -12.08 -7.68
CA VAL A 7 5.17 -11.64 -8.85
C VAL A 7 6.17 -12.75 -9.13
N GLU A 8 5.89 -13.53 -10.18
CA GLU A 8 6.64 -14.73 -10.56
C GLU A 8 8.16 -14.45 -10.60
N GLY A 9 8.91 -15.12 -9.72
CA GLY A 9 10.39 -15.06 -9.68
C GLY A 9 11.03 -14.15 -8.62
N LYS A 10 10.30 -13.35 -7.84
CA LYS A 10 10.89 -12.50 -6.78
C LYS A 10 10.58 -13.03 -5.39
N LYS A 11 11.50 -13.87 -4.88
CA LYS A 11 11.42 -14.58 -3.59
C LYS A 11 11.18 -13.65 -2.38
N ASP A 12 11.49 -12.35 -2.50
CA ASP A 12 11.32 -11.35 -1.44
C ASP A 12 10.67 -10.06 -1.97
N THR A 13 9.45 -10.13 -2.48
CA THR A 13 8.68 -8.90 -2.76
C THR A 13 8.11 -8.36 -1.45
N LYS A 14 8.85 -7.46 -0.79
CA LYS A 14 8.39 -6.77 0.42
C LYS A 14 7.20 -5.88 0.07
N LYS A 15 6.04 -6.15 0.68
CA LYS A 15 4.84 -5.32 0.53
C LYS A 15 4.82 -4.27 1.63
N ALA A 16 4.52 -3.03 1.23
CA ALA A 16 4.18 -1.98 2.19
C ALA A 16 2.87 -2.36 2.89
N LYS A 17 2.87 -2.35 4.23
CA LYS A 17 1.72 -2.80 5.02
C LYS A 17 0.54 -1.84 4.82
N GLY A 18 -0.64 -2.38 4.54
CA GLY A 18 -1.88 -1.60 4.49
C GLY A 18 -2.04 -0.67 3.27
N VAL A 19 -1.17 -0.81 2.27
CA VAL A 19 -1.19 -0.04 1.02
C VAL A 19 -1.63 -0.95 -0.11
N LYS A 20 -2.59 -0.48 -0.93
CA LYS A 20 -3.03 -1.20 -2.13
C LYS A 20 -1.92 -1.30 -3.19
N ASN A 21 -1.77 -2.46 -3.84
CA ASN A 21 -0.83 -2.68 -4.94
C ASN A 21 -0.99 -1.65 -6.09
N SER A 22 -2.22 -1.30 -6.47
CA SER A 22 -2.46 -0.31 -7.53
C SER A 22 -1.93 1.09 -7.18
N VAL A 23 -1.84 1.41 -5.88
CA VAL A 23 -1.20 2.66 -5.43
C VAL A 23 0.31 2.52 -5.51
N VAL A 24 0.86 1.37 -5.14
CA VAL A 24 2.29 1.07 -5.30
C VAL A 24 2.72 1.22 -6.76
N GLU A 25 2.06 0.52 -7.68
CA GLU A 25 2.41 0.51 -9.11
C GLU A 25 2.30 1.88 -9.79
N ARG A 26 1.30 2.70 -9.41
CA ARG A 26 1.02 3.97 -10.10
C ARG A 26 1.78 5.15 -9.55
N THR A 27 2.19 5.09 -8.28
CA THR A 27 2.64 6.30 -7.58
C THR A 27 3.92 6.10 -6.79
N ILE A 28 4.27 4.89 -6.34
CA ILE A 28 5.49 4.69 -5.54
C ILE A 28 6.66 4.42 -6.47
N THR A 29 7.68 5.25 -6.37
CA THR A 29 8.93 5.02 -7.08
C THR A 29 9.89 4.19 -6.23
N LEU A 30 10.92 3.61 -6.86
CA LEU A 30 11.98 2.90 -6.13
C LEU A 30 12.71 3.85 -5.14
N GLU A 31 12.86 5.12 -5.50
CA GLU A 31 13.48 6.14 -4.65
C GLU A 31 12.64 6.45 -3.40
N ASP A 32 11.30 6.46 -3.52
CA ASP A 32 10.40 6.58 -2.38
C ASP A 32 10.56 5.40 -1.41
N TYR A 33 10.78 4.19 -1.96
CA TYR A 33 11.02 3.00 -1.16
C TYR A 33 12.37 3.06 -0.43
N THR A 34 13.45 3.48 -1.09
CA THR A 34 14.76 3.62 -0.44
C THR A 34 14.76 4.69 0.64
N ARG A 35 14.06 5.81 0.43
CA ARG A 35 13.89 6.87 1.44
C ARG A 35 13.13 6.39 2.68
N CYS A 36 12.05 5.64 2.49
CA CYS A 36 11.35 5.00 3.61
C CYS A 36 12.23 3.99 4.36
N LEU A 37 13.10 3.27 3.64
CA LEU A 37 13.88 2.17 4.21
C LEU A 37 15.11 2.66 4.98
N TYR A 38 15.84 3.63 4.44
CA TYR A 38 17.15 4.04 4.95
C TYR A 38 17.10 5.36 5.71
N ASP A 39 16.29 6.31 5.26
CA ASP A 39 16.26 7.67 5.83
C ASP A 39 15.21 7.81 6.95
N GLY A 40 14.43 6.76 7.20
CA GLY A 40 13.36 6.76 8.20
C GLY A 40 12.25 7.78 7.91
N ILE A 41 12.15 8.25 6.67
CA ILE A 41 11.19 9.28 6.28
C ILE A 41 9.81 8.64 6.25
N GLU A 42 8.93 9.09 7.16
CA GLU A 42 7.53 8.69 7.16
C GLU A 42 6.84 9.25 5.91
N MET A 43 6.51 8.36 4.98
CA MET A 43 5.67 8.72 3.85
C MET A 43 4.21 8.43 4.18
N THR A 44 3.33 9.37 3.85
CA THR A 44 1.88 9.19 3.96
C THR A 44 1.21 9.46 2.61
N ARG A 45 0.24 8.63 2.23
CA ARG A 45 -0.60 8.88 1.03
C ARG A 45 -2.07 8.60 1.30
N GLN A 46 -2.91 9.37 0.64
CA GLN A 46 -4.34 9.15 0.66
C GLN A 46 -4.74 7.99 -0.25
N GLN A 47 -5.58 7.11 0.25
CA GLN A 47 -6.16 6.00 -0.49
C GLN A 47 -7.68 6.05 -0.35
N ALA A 48 -8.37 5.86 -1.48
CA ALA A 48 -9.81 5.64 -1.45
C ALA A 48 -10.09 4.20 -0.98
N CYS A 49 -10.89 4.07 0.07
CA CYS A 49 -11.37 2.83 0.63
C CYS A 49 -12.89 2.83 0.60
N ILE A 50 -13.48 1.79 0.01
CA ILE A 50 -14.93 1.61 0.02
C ILE A 50 -15.30 0.97 1.37
N ARG A 51 -16.23 1.60 2.09
CA ARG A 51 -16.80 1.08 3.33
C ARG A 51 -18.30 0.92 3.14
N TRP A 52 -18.87 -0.05 3.83
CA TRP A 52 -20.31 -0.27 3.83
C TRP A 52 -20.81 -0.37 5.27
N LYS A 53 -21.99 0.17 5.53
CA LYS A 53 -22.69 0.02 6.82
C LYS A 53 -24.18 -0.14 6.58
N LEU A 54 -24.78 -1.16 7.20
CA LEU A 54 -26.16 -1.59 6.98
C LEU A 54 -26.38 -1.99 5.52
N HIS A 55 -26.63 -1.03 4.62
CA HIS A 55 -26.70 -1.20 3.15
C HIS A 55 -26.14 0.00 2.38
N ASP A 56 -25.54 0.97 3.08
CA ASP A 56 -25.02 2.18 2.48
C ASP A 56 -23.53 2.01 2.17
N VAL A 57 -23.19 2.14 0.88
CA VAL A 57 -21.83 2.00 0.36
C VAL A 57 -21.28 3.40 0.11
N HIS A 58 -20.23 3.76 0.83
CA HIS A 58 -19.60 5.06 0.72
C HIS A 58 -18.09 4.93 0.56
N THR A 59 -17.50 5.91 -0.12
CA THR A 59 -16.05 5.97 -0.31
C THR A 59 -15.43 6.90 0.72
N ILE A 60 -14.45 6.40 1.45
CA ILE A 60 -13.67 7.17 2.42
C ILE A 60 -12.26 7.40 1.87
N LYS A 61 -11.72 8.59 2.06
CA LYS A 61 -10.31 8.89 1.79
C LYS A 61 -9.53 8.72 3.10
N GLU A 62 -8.74 7.65 3.20
CA GLU A 62 -7.90 7.37 4.37
C GLU A 62 -6.45 7.73 4.06
N LYS A 63 -5.74 8.40 4.99
CA LYS A 63 -4.28 8.54 4.91
C LYS A 63 -3.65 7.23 5.41
N LYS A 64 -2.79 6.62 4.59
CA LYS A 64 -2.01 5.43 4.92
C LYS A 64 -0.54 5.80 5.01
N ASN A 65 0.10 5.35 6.07
CA ASN A 65 1.53 5.47 6.25
C ASN A 65 2.19 4.28 5.56
N PHE A 66 3.26 4.54 4.81
CA PHE A 66 4.08 3.49 4.23
C PHE A 66 5.06 3.01 5.30
N GLN A 67 4.81 1.84 5.86
CA GLN A 67 5.77 1.15 6.70
C GLN A 67 6.01 -0.23 6.10
N ASN A 68 7.29 -0.62 6.02
CA ASN A 68 7.64 -2.00 5.73
C ASN A 68 7.23 -2.85 6.93
N ALA A 69 6.50 -3.94 6.67
CA ALA A 69 6.31 -4.97 7.67
C ALA A 69 7.65 -5.70 7.86
N GLN A 70 8.18 -5.69 9.08
CA GLN A 70 9.28 -6.57 9.48
C GLN A 70 8.88 -8.03 9.32
#